data_AF-R7EUH0-F1
#
_entry.id   AF-R7EUH0-F1
#
_cell.length_a   1.000
_cell.length_b   1.000
_cell.length_c   1.000
_cell.angle_alpha   90.00
_cell.angle_beta   90.00
_cell.angle_gamma   90.00
#
_symmetry.space_group_name_H-M   'P 1'
#
loop_
_entity.id
_entity.type
_entity.pdbx_description
1 polymer ?
#
loop_
_entity_poly.entity_id
_entity_poly.type
_entity_poly.pdbx_seq_one_letter_code
_entity_poly.pdbx_strand_id
1 'polypeptide(L)'
;MPRRDYAEKQLSEELEKIIEGRSLYVWREGDEKYPPVQNGGAYYISCAMPIISEGDILGCVVSLSGGDAGRKPGLAVGDVEKKLVETAAGFLGRQLEA
;
A
#
# COMPACT_ATOMS: atom_id res chain seq x y z
N MET A 1 10.29 -10.99 -1.37
CA MET A 1 8.94 -11.43 -1.81
C MET A 1 8.98 -11.64 -3.31
N PRO A 2 8.49 -12.78 -3.84
CA PRO A 2 8.53 -13.03 -5.28
C PRO A 2 7.62 -12.08 -6.05
N ARG A 3 8.14 -11.44 -7.11
CA ARG A 3 7.36 -10.52 -7.96
C ARG A 3 6.11 -11.17 -8.55
N ARG A 4 6.19 -12.47 -8.88
CA ARG A 4 5.10 -13.28 -9.44
C ARG A 4 3.84 -13.29 -8.58
N ASP A 5 4.00 -13.14 -7.27
CA ASP A 5 2.88 -13.28 -6.32
C ASP A 5 2.03 -12.01 -6.23
N TYR A 6 2.49 -10.90 -6.82
CA TYR A 6 1.83 -9.59 -6.75
C TYR A 6 1.66 -8.92 -8.12
N ALA A 7 2.56 -9.17 -9.07
CA ALA A 7 2.43 -8.63 -10.42
C ALA A 7 1.22 -9.25 -11.15
N GLU A 8 0.43 -8.38 -11.80
CA GLU A 8 -0.76 -8.77 -12.58
C GLU A 8 -1.80 -9.56 -11.77
N LYS A 9 -1.79 -9.40 -10.45
CA LYS A 9 -2.81 -9.96 -9.57
C LYS A 9 -3.91 -8.93 -9.31
N GLN A 10 -5.12 -9.44 -9.16
CA GLN A 10 -6.25 -8.62 -8.77
C GLN A 10 -6.06 -8.11 -7.33
N LEU A 11 -6.33 -6.82 -7.12
CA LEU A 11 -6.27 -6.21 -5.80
C LEU A 11 -7.32 -6.84 -4.87
N SER A 12 -7.06 -6.83 -3.57
CA SER A 12 -8.09 -7.17 -2.59
C SER A 12 -9.18 -6.09 -2.56
N GLU A 13 -10.38 -6.47 -2.14
CA GLU A 13 -11.49 -5.50 -1.97
C GLU A 13 -11.14 -4.42 -0.95
N GLU A 14 -10.35 -4.76 0.06
CA GLU A 14 -9.90 -3.82 1.09
C GLU A 14 -8.90 -2.81 0.54
N LEU A 15 -7.99 -3.24 -0.34
CA LEU A 15 -7.10 -2.30 -1.02
C LEU A 15 -7.87 -1.40 -1.98
N GLU A 16 -8.86 -1.91 -2.71
CA GLU A 16 -9.73 -1.08 -3.57
C GLU A 16 -10.44 0.01 -2.75
N LYS A 17 -11.03 -0.34 -1.59
CA LYS A 17 -11.65 0.63 -0.67
C LYS A 17 -10.66 1.66 -0.13
N ILE A 18 -9.44 1.24 0.23
CA ILE A 18 -8.37 2.15 0.65
C ILE A 18 -8.04 3.15 -0.48
N ILE A 19 -7.96 2.66 -1.72
CA ILE A 19 -7.67 3.47 -2.90
C ILE A 19 -8.75 4.53 -3.13
N GLU A 20 -10.02 4.14 -3.06
CA GLU A 20 -11.17 5.04 -3.18
C GLU A 20 -11.20 6.12 -2.10
N GLY A 21 -10.61 5.84 -0.93
CA GLY A 21 -10.49 6.78 0.19
C GLY A 21 -9.56 7.98 -0.05
N ARG A 22 -8.78 7.99 -1.16
CA ARG A 22 -7.95 9.13 -1.62
C ARG A 22 -7.03 9.75 -0.57
N SER A 23 -6.66 8.98 0.44
CA SER A 23 -5.89 9.44 1.59
C SER A 23 -4.91 8.37 2.04
N LEU A 24 -3.91 8.78 2.83
CA LEU A 24 -2.92 7.88 3.37
C LEU A 24 -3.59 6.89 4.33
N TYR A 25 -3.54 5.61 3.98
CA TYR A 25 -3.86 4.52 4.88
C TYR A 25 -2.61 4.10 5.65
N VAL A 26 -2.76 3.88 6.96
CA VAL A 26 -1.71 3.37 7.84
C VAL A 26 -2.33 2.35 8.78
N TRP A 27 -1.84 1.10 8.71
CA TRP A 27 -2.18 0.07 9.68
C TRP A 27 -1.60 0.40 11.06
N ARG A 28 -2.41 0.22 12.11
CA ARG A 28 -1.98 0.36 13.51
C ARG A 28 -2.08 -0.96 14.24
N GLU A 29 -1.31 -1.09 15.31
CA GLU A 29 -1.39 -2.26 16.16
C GLU A 29 -2.82 -2.43 16.70
N GLY A 30 -3.39 -3.61 16.49
CA GLY A 30 -4.79 -3.91 16.82
C GLY A 30 -5.77 -3.83 15.64
N ASP A 31 -5.38 -3.18 14.54
CA ASP A 31 -6.20 -3.13 13.33
C ASP A 31 -6.19 -4.48 12.60
N GLU A 32 -7.26 -4.75 11.86
CA GLU A 32 -7.33 -5.88 10.95
C GLU A 32 -6.24 -5.79 9.87
N LYS A 33 -5.67 -6.94 9.50
CA LYS A 33 -4.61 -7.02 8.50
C LYS A 33 -5.21 -7.32 7.14
N TYR A 34 -5.10 -6.36 6.23
CA TYR A 34 -5.61 -6.51 4.87
C TYR A 34 -4.55 -7.04 3.90
N PRO A 35 -4.84 -8.10 3.13
CA PRO A 35 -3.95 -8.54 2.07
C PRO A 35 -3.96 -7.50 0.93
N PRO A 36 -2.89 -7.36 0.13
CA PRO A 36 -2.88 -6.44 -1.01
C PRO A 36 -3.54 -7.00 -2.28
N VAL A 37 -3.70 -8.31 -2.39
CA VAL A 37 -4.23 -9.01 -3.57
C VAL A 37 -5.18 -10.12 -3.15
N GLN A 38 -6.12 -10.48 -4.02
CA GLN A 38 -7.01 -11.62 -3.77
C GLN A 38 -6.21 -12.91 -3.61
N ASN A 39 -6.60 -13.74 -2.63
CA ASN A 39 -5.88 -14.96 -2.25
C ASN A 39 -4.39 -14.69 -1.88
N GLY A 40 -4.07 -13.46 -1.44
CA GLY A 40 -2.74 -13.06 -1.02
C GLY A 40 -2.24 -13.79 0.23
N GLY A 41 -0.92 -13.97 0.31
CA GLY A 41 -0.25 -14.78 1.33
C GLY A 41 0.10 -14.05 2.63
N ALA A 42 1.30 -14.34 3.18
CA ALA A 42 1.76 -13.98 4.53
C ALA A 42 2.01 -12.48 4.82
N TYR A 43 1.54 -11.59 3.94
CA TYR A 43 1.82 -10.16 3.98
C TYR A 43 0.54 -9.33 3.95
N TYR A 44 0.60 -8.21 4.64
CA TYR A 44 -0.50 -7.27 4.76
C TYR A 44 -0.03 -5.85 4.44
N ILE A 45 -0.99 -5.00 4.08
CA ILE A 45 -0.79 -3.58 3.80
C ILE A 45 -0.43 -2.87 5.10
N SER A 46 0.80 -2.34 5.20
CA SER A 46 1.20 -1.50 6.34
C SER A 46 0.88 -0.03 6.08
N CYS A 47 1.10 0.43 4.85
CA CYS A 47 0.91 1.81 4.44
C CYS A 47 0.48 1.84 2.97
N ALA A 48 -0.45 2.70 2.59
CA ALA A 48 -0.85 2.86 1.19
C ALA A 48 -1.22 4.31 0.90
N MET A 49 -0.73 4.85 -0.21
CA MET A 49 -1.12 6.17 -0.71
C MET A 49 -1.58 6.05 -2.17
N PRO A 50 -2.83 6.43 -2.48
CA PRO A 50 -3.31 6.49 -3.84
C PRO A 50 -2.50 7.48 -4.69
N ILE A 51 -2.20 7.09 -5.93
CA ILE A 51 -1.59 7.97 -6.93
C ILE A 51 -2.73 8.78 -7.53
N ILE A 52 -2.76 10.07 -7.22
CA ILE A 52 -3.79 10.99 -7.70
C ILE A 52 -3.14 11.95 -8.69
N SER A 53 -3.74 12.09 -9.87
CA SER A 53 -3.36 13.05 -10.90
C SER A 53 -4.63 13.71 -11.45
N GLU A 54 -4.64 15.04 -11.58
CA GLU A 54 -5.79 15.83 -12.06
C GLU A 54 -7.13 15.53 -11.37
N GLY A 55 -7.10 15.05 -10.13
CA GLY A 55 -8.30 14.67 -9.38
C GLY A 55 -8.80 13.25 -9.63
N ASP A 56 -8.14 12.48 -10.48
CA ASP A 56 -8.40 11.07 -10.75
C ASP A 56 -7.39 10.16 -10.05
N ILE A 57 -7.84 8.94 -9.74
CA ILE A 57 -7.00 7.90 -9.17
C ILE A 57 -6.40 7.09 -10.32
N LEU A 58 -5.07 7.08 -10.41
CA LEU A 58 -4.34 6.32 -11.44
C LEU A 58 -3.76 5.00 -10.91
N GLY A 59 -3.65 4.85 -9.58
CA GLY A 59 -3.09 3.67 -8.96
C GLY A 59 -2.81 3.88 -7.47
N CYS A 60 -1.90 3.09 -6.91
CA CYS A 60 -1.55 3.17 -5.50
C CYS A 60 -0.09 2.74 -5.27
N VAL A 61 0.61 3.44 -4.37
CA VAL A 61 1.86 2.97 -3.80
C VAL A 61 1.56 2.30 -2.47
N VAL A 62 2.01 1.06 -2.29
CA VAL A 62 1.72 0.23 -1.11
C VAL A 62 3.02 -0.25 -0.50
N SER A 63 3.17 -0.05 0.82
CA SER A 63 4.14 -0.76 1.63
C SER A 63 3.50 -1.98 2.27
N LEU A 64 4.24 -3.09 2.26
CA LEU A 64 3.81 -4.37 2.80
C LEU A 64 4.64 -4.74 4.03
N SER A 65 3.99 -5.35 5.01
CA SER A 65 4.63 -5.92 6.19
C SER A 65 4.18 -7.37 6.41
N GLY A 66 4.98 -8.17 7.09
CA GLY A 66 4.74 -9.61 7.29
C GLY A 66 5.84 -10.50 6.70
N GLY A 67 5.57 -11.81 6.61
CA GLY A 67 6.52 -12.87 6.24
C GLY A 67 7.66 -13.12 7.24
N ASP A 68 8.47 -14.15 6.99
CA ASP A 68 9.68 -14.50 7.78
C ASP A 68 10.84 -13.47 7.68
N ALA A 69 10.59 -12.34 7.04
CA ALA A 69 11.61 -11.37 6.71
C ALA A 69 11.90 -10.41 7.88
N GLY A 70 12.49 -10.90 8.98
CA GLY A 70 13.36 -10.18 9.93
C GLY A 70 12.85 -8.89 10.63
N ARG A 71 11.74 -8.29 10.20
CA ARG A 71 11.05 -7.19 10.87
C ARG A 71 10.25 -7.84 11.99
N LYS A 72 10.49 -7.42 13.23
CA LYS A 72 9.66 -7.85 14.36
C LYS A 72 8.20 -7.59 13.99
N PRO A 73 7.35 -8.63 13.96
CA PRO A 73 5.92 -8.46 13.77
C PRO A 73 5.41 -7.44 14.80
N GLY A 74 4.68 -6.42 14.35
CA GLY A 74 4.05 -5.44 15.26
C GLY A 74 4.79 -4.11 15.46
N LEU A 75 5.89 -3.82 14.75
CA LEU A 75 6.40 -2.44 14.73
C LEU A 75 5.42 -1.55 13.96
N ALA A 76 4.82 -0.59 14.67
CA ALA A 76 3.99 0.46 14.08
C ALA A 76 4.73 1.13 12.91
N VAL A 77 3.98 1.48 11.86
CA VAL A 77 4.55 2.17 10.69
C VAL A 77 5.12 3.51 11.12
N GLY A 78 6.44 3.62 11.04
CA GLY A 78 7.17 4.85 11.37
C GLY A 78 6.91 5.95 10.34
N ASP A 79 7.16 7.20 10.75
CA ASP A 79 6.91 8.37 9.91
C ASP A 79 7.74 8.38 8.61
N VAL A 80 8.92 7.76 8.62
CA VAL A 80 9.75 7.59 7.42
C VAL A 80 9.00 6.78 6.35
N GLU A 81 8.36 5.68 6.72
CA GLU A 81 7.68 4.80 5.76
C GLU A 81 6.41 5.46 5.20
N LYS A 82 5.68 6.19 6.05
CA LYS A 82 4.55 7.04 5.61
C LYS A 82 5.01 8.06 4.57
N LYS A 83 6.07 8.83 4.88
CA LYS A 83 6.58 9.87 3.99
C LYS A 83 7.14 9.30 2.69
N LEU A 84 7.75 8.11 2.72
CA LEU A 84 8.23 7.44 1.51
C LEU A 84 7.08 7.09 0.57
N VAL A 85 6.01 6.48 1.09
CA VAL A 85 4.84 6.10 0.28
C VAL A 85 4.10 7.34 -0.25
N GLU A 86 3.91 8.37 0.58
CA GLU A 86 3.34 9.66 0.15
C GLU A 86 4.18 10.33 -0.95
N THR A 87 5.49 10.38 -0.77
CA THR A 87 6.41 11.03 -1.72
C THR A 87 6.43 10.29 -3.04
N ALA A 88 6.48 8.96 -3.02
CA ALA A 88 6.44 8.15 -4.23
C ALA A 88 5.12 8.33 -4.99
N ALA A 89 3.98 8.30 -4.29
CA ALA A 89 2.68 8.50 -4.92
C ALA A 89 2.55 9.90 -5.52
N GLY A 90 2.96 10.95 -4.78
CA GLY A 90 2.93 12.33 -5.28
C GLY A 90 3.94 12.59 -6.41
N PHE A 91 5.09 11.91 -6.41
CA PHE A 91 6.03 11.96 -7.54
C PHE A 91 5.43 11.33 -8.78
N LEU A 92 4.86 10.13 -8.68
CA LEU A 92 4.24 9.42 -9.80
C LEU A 92 3.02 10.18 -10.33
N GLY A 93 2.18 10.74 -9.45
CA GLY A 93 1.03 11.57 -9.85
C GLY A 93 1.46 12.69 -10.78
N ARG A 94 2.48 13.47 -10.39
CA ARG A 94 3.03 14.56 -11.20
C ARG A 94 3.71 14.12 -12.50
N GLN A 95 4.28 12.92 -12.56
CA GLN A 95 4.87 12.40 -13.81
C GLN A 95 3.80 11.91 -14.79
N LEU A 96 2.59 11.67 -14.30
CA LEU A 96 1.44 11.22 -15.08
C LEU A 96 0.47 12.37 -15.42
N GLU A 97 0.77 13.59 -14.95
CA GLU A 97 0.17 14.84 -15.43
C GLU A 97 0.68 15.07 -16.87
N ALA A 98 -0.23 15.30 -17.81
CA ALA A 98 0.08 15.43 -19.25
C ALA A 98 0.59 16.84 -19.62
#